data_AF-A0A3N5HN75-F1
#
_entry.id   AF-A0A3N5HN75-F1
#
_cell.length_a   1.000
_cell.length_b   1.000
_cell.length_c   1.000
_cell.angle_alpha   90.00
_cell.angle_beta   90.00
_cell.angle_gamma   90.00
#
_symmetry.space_group_name_H-M   'P 1'
#
loop_
_entity.id
_entity.type
_entity.pdbx_description
1 polymer ?
#
loop_
_entity_poly.entity_id
_entity_poly.type
_entity_poly.pdbx_seq_one_letter_code
_entity_poly.pdbx_strand_id
1 'polypeptide(L)'
;MSLDALVLVLGAAGLHAGWNAMAKRGGDQVVFLWLSTVASTAALLPFGCWHLIATGLPAAAAPFVAATILLHAVYFYPLGRSYASGAYSLVYPIARGLGVALVPVLGLLVLDERLSLLGMLGIVLVVAGIVALHVAPARGLARAPVATASLGWPVATGLTIATYSLVDKAGVA
;
A
#
# COMPACT_ATOMS: atom_id res chain seq x y z
N MET A 1 -21.99 7.73 5.11
CA MET A 1 -20.74 8.26 5.68
C MET A 1 -21.02 9.63 6.27
N SER A 2 -20.44 9.94 7.44
CA SER A 2 -20.48 11.30 8.00
C SER A 2 -19.51 12.22 7.25
N LEU A 3 -19.70 13.53 7.37
CA LEU A 3 -18.81 14.54 6.79
C LEU A 3 -17.37 14.37 7.32
N ASP A 4 -17.21 14.10 8.61
CA ASP A 4 -15.90 13.91 9.25
C ASP A 4 -15.16 12.72 8.64
N ALA A 5 -15.86 11.60 8.41
CA ALA A 5 -15.28 10.44 7.76
C ALA A 5 -14.84 10.75 6.33
N LEU A 6 -15.63 11.54 5.59
CA LEU A 6 -15.27 11.96 4.24
C LEU A 6 -14.00 12.83 4.23
N VAL A 7 -13.90 13.81 5.13
CA VAL A 7 -12.73 14.69 5.25
C VAL A 7 -11.48 13.88 5.59
N LEU A 8 -11.58 12.96 6.55
CA LEU A 8 -10.45 12.10 6.94
C LEU A 8 -9.99 11.20 5.78
N VAL A 9 -10.92 10.62 5.03
CA VAL A 9 -10.60 9.76 3.87
C VAL A 9 -9.92 10.57 2.76
N LEU A 10 -10.43 11.76 2.42
CA LEU A 10 -9.83 12.62 1.40
C LEU A 10 -8.46 13.16 1.83
N GLY A 11 -8.33 13.55 3.09
CA GLY A 11 -7.04 13.98 3.68
C GLY A 11 -6.00 12.86 3.63
N ALA A 12 -6.39 11.65 4.03
CA ALA A 12 -5.54 10.47 3.94
C ALA A 12 -5.13 10.17 2.49
N ALA A 13 -6.05 10.26 1.53
CA ALA A 13 -5.74 10.07 0.11
C ALA A 13 -4.73 11.11 -0.41
N GLY A 14 -4.89 12.38 -0.05
CA GLY A 14 -3.97 13.45 -0.41
C GLY A 14 -2.57 13.26 0.18
N LEU A 15 -2.49 12.95 1.48
CA LEU A 15 -1.22 12.62 2.14
C LEU A 15 -0.57 11.40 1.50
N HIS A 16 -1.36 10.37 1.18
CA HIS A 16 -0.89 9.15 0.54
C HIS A 16 -0.26 9.44 -0.83
N ALA A 17 -0.96 10.16 -1.70
CA ALA A 17 -0.43 10.56 -2.99
C ALA A 17 0.82 11.45 -2.83
N GLY A 18 0.81 12.38 -1.88
CA GLY A 18 1.90 13.31 -1.59
C GLY A 18 3.20 12.60 -1.21
N TRP A 19 3.16 11.71 -0.22
CA TRP A 19 4.39 11.03 0.22
C TRP A 19 4.93 10.07 -0.84
N ASN A 20 4.08 9.40 -1.62
CA ASN A 20 4.56 8.54 -2.70
C ASN A 20 5.21 9.36 -3.83
N ALA A 21 4.67 10.54 -4.14
CA ALA A 21 5.28 11.45 -5.10
C ALA A 21 6.65 11.97 -4.60
N MET A 22 6.76 12.31 -3.32
CA MET A 22 8.04 12.69 -2.70
C MET A 22 9.04 11.53 -2.72
N ALA A 23 8.60 10.32 -2.36
CA ALA A 23 9.45 9.12 -2.38
C ALA A 23 10.01 8.84 -3.78
N LYS A 24 9.21 9.01 -4.83
CA LYS A 24 9.68 8.85 -6.22
C LYS A 24 10.72 9.90 -6.62
N ARG A 25 10.60 11.13 -6.10
CA ARG A 25 11.52 12.25 -6.39
C ARG A 25 12.78 12.25 -5.53
N GLY A 26 12.84 11.42 -4.49
CA GLY A 26 14.04 11.26 -3.66
C GLY A 26 15.24 10.78 -4.49
N GLY A 27 16.44 11.23 -4.11
CA GLY A 27 17.69 10.83 -4.78
C GLY A 27 17.91 9.32 -4.71
N ASP A 28 17.86 8.76 -3.50
CA ASP A 28 17.77 7.32 -3.25
C ASP A 28 16.41 7.01 -2.61
N GLN A 29 15.56 6.29 -3.34
CA GLN A 29 14.20 6.01 -2.92
C GLN A 29 14.15 5.04 -1.74
N VAL A 30 15.09 4.11 -1.61
CA VAL A 30 15.15 3.16 -0.49
C VAL A 30 15.55 3.92 0.78
N VAL A 31 16.59 4.74 0.70
CA VAL A 31 17.05 5.56 1.83
C VAL A 31 15.98 6.56 2.26
N PHE A 32 15.31 7.21 1.30
CA PHE A 32 14.21 8.13 1.59
C PHE A 32 13.08 7.44 2.37
N LEU A 33 12.65 6.26 1.93
CA LEU A 33 11.59 5.49 2.59
C LEU A 33 12.02 5.02 3.97
N TRP A 34 13.28 4.59 4.11
CA TRP A 34 13.85 4.19 5.39
C TRP A 34 13.87 5.35 6.39
N LEU A 35 14.40 6.51 6.00
CA LEU A 35 14.41 7.71 6.84
C LEU A 35 12.99 8.19 7.20
N SER A 36 12.06 8.13 6.25
CA SER A 36 10.66 8.47 6.49
C SER A 36 10.03 7.55 7.53
N THR A 37 10.35 6.25 7.48
CA THR A 37 9.87 5.26 8.46
C THR A 37 10.49 5.51 9.83
N VAL A 38 11.79 5.79 9.91
CA VAL A 38 12.47 6.14 11.17
C VAL A 38 11.85 7.40 11.79
N ALA A 39 11.63 8.44 11.01
CA ALA A 39 11.00 9.68 11.48
C ALA A 39 9.56 9.44 11.96
N SER A 40 8.78 8.67 11.21
CA SER A 40 7.41 8.31 11.60
C SER A 40 7.38 7.48 12.89
N THR A 41 8.29 6.51 13.02
CA THR A 41 8.45 5.73 14.26
C THR A 41 8.84 6.64 15.41
N ALA A 42 9.82 7.53 15.26
CA ALA A 42 10.23 8.44 16.33
C ALA A 42 9.06 9.34 16.79
N ALA A 43 8.23 9.80 15.86
CA ALA A 43 7.07 10.63 16.17
C ALA A 43 5.93 9.86 16.86
N LEU A 44 5.67 8.60 16.45
CA LEU A 44 4.52 7.82 16.89
C LEU A 44 4.83 6.83 18.02
N LEU A 45 6.09 6.46 18.23
CA LEU A 45 6.51 5.49 19.25
C LEU A 45 6.07 5.91 20.67
N PRO A 46 6.19 7.18 21.11
CA PRO A 46 5.71 7.57 22.44
C PRO A 46 4.22 7.31 22.63
N PHE A 47 3.41 7.61 21.61
CA PHE A 47 1.97 7.35 21.63
C PHE A 47 1.67 5.84 21.64
N GLY A 48 2.38 5.06 20.83
CA GLY A 48 2.24 3.60 20.80
C GLY A 48 2.60 2.94 22.13
N CYS A 49 3.72 3.35 22.73
CA CYS A 49 4.14 2.86 24.05
C CYS A 49 3.13 3.25 25.13
N TRP A 50 2.66 4.50 25.14
CA TRP A 50 1.62 4.93 26.08
C TRP A 50 0.35 4.08 25.95
N HIS A 51 -0.13 3.85 24.73
CA HIS A 51 -1.30 3.03 24.49
C HIS A 51 -1.09 1.58 24.95
N LEU A 52 0.02 0.95 24.58
CA LEU A 52 0.35 -0.43 24.97
C LEU A 52 0.47 -0.60 26.49
N ILE A 53 1.01 0.39 27.21
CA ILE A 53 1.06 0.37 28.68
C ILE A 53 -0.35 0.49 29.27
N ALA A 54 -1.20 1.33 28.67
CA ALA A 54 -2.55 1.57 29.18
C ALA A 54 -3.51 0.39 28.92
N THR A 55 -3.40 -0.28 27.77
CA THR A 55 -4.36 -1.32 27.34
C THR A 55 -3.79 -2.73 27.39
N GLY A 56 -2.46 -2.89 27.47
CA GLY A 56 -1.78 -4.17 27.36
C GLY A 56 -1.75 -4.70 25.92
N LEU A 57 -0.87 -5.67 25.65
CA LEU A 57 -0.85 -6.41 24.39
C LEU A 57 -1.48 -7.79 24.59
N PRO A 58 -2.62 -8.09 23.94
CA PRO A 58 -3.18 -9.44 23.96
C PRO A 58 -2.17 -10.44 23.38
N ALA A 59 -1.95 -11.57 24.05
CA ALA A 59 -1.01 -12.59 23.58
C ALA A 59 -1.37 -13.13 22.17
N ALA A 60 -2.67 -13.18 21.86
CA ALA A 60 -3.18 -13.55 20.54
C ALA A 60 -2.79 -12.56 19.42
N ALA A 61 -2.54 -11.29 19.74
CA ALA A 61 -2.14 -10.26 18.78
C ALA A 61 -0.64 -10.28 18.47
N ALA A 62 0.20 -10.81 19.38
CA ALA A 62 1.65 -10.88 19.22
C ALA A 62 2.14 -11.50 17.90
N PRO A 63 1.62 -12.64 17.41
CA PRO A 63 2.05 -13.20 16.12
C PRO A 63 1.71 -12.29 14.94
N PHE A 64 0.57 -11.60 14.95
CA PHE A 64 0.19 -10.66 13.89
C PHE A 64 1.07 -9.41 13.90
N VAL A 65 1.40 -8.89 15.09
CA VAL A 65 2.35 -7.78 15.25
C VAL A 65 3.74 -8.17 14.71
N ALA A 66 4.23 -9.35 15.06
CA ALA A 66 5.52 -9.83 14.57
C ALA A 66 5.50 -10.02 13.04
N ALA A 67 4.44 -10.63 12.50
CA ALA A 67 4.28 -10.84 11.07
C ALA A 67 4.19 -9.52 10.29
N THR A 68 3.42 -8.53 10.77
CA THR A 68 3.30 -7.24 10.09
C THR A 68 4.61 -6.46 10.09
N ILE A 69 5.39 -6.51 11.17
CA ILE A 69 6.73 -5.90 11.23
C ILE A 69 7.64 -6.49 10.14
N LEU A 70 7.70 -7.82 10.05
CA LEU A 70 8.52 -8.50 9.05
C LEU A 70 8.06 -8.18 7.62
N LEU A 71 6.76 -8.22 7.37
CA LEU A 71 6.19 -7.91 6.06
C LEU A 71 6.45 -6.46 5.66
N HIS A 72 6.34 -5.51 6.59
CA HIS A 72 6.63 -4.09 6.33
C HIS A 72 8.12 -3.85 6.06
N ALA A 73 9.02 -4.52 6.80
CA ALA A 73 10.45 -4.48 6.53
C ALA A 73 10.77 -4.99 5.12
N VAL A 74 10.12 -6.08 4.70
CA VAL A 74 10.25 -6.63 3.34
C VAL A 74 9.59 -5.71 2.32
N TYR A 75 8.48 -5.03 2.62
CA TYR A 75 7.70 -4.21 1.68
C TYR A 75 8.44 -2.94 1.22
N PHE A 76 9.12 -2.24 2.13
CA PHE A 76 9.73 -0.94 1.79
C PHE A 76 10.88 -1.08 0.78
N TYR A 77 11.59 -2.21 0.79
CA TYR A 77 12.67 -2.46 -0.16
C TYR A 77 12.21 -2.57 -1.63
N PRO A 78 11.34 -3.51 -2.03
CA PRO A 78 10.81 -3.60 -3.39
C PRO A 78 10.02 -2.34 -3.74
N LEU A 79 9.38 -1.64 -2.79
CA LEU A 79 8.75 -0.35 -3.08
C LEU A 79 9.79 0.70 -3.54
N GLY A 80 10.89 0.85 -2.80
CA GLY A 80 11.98 1.75 -3.19
C GLY A 80 12.58 1.36 -4.54
N ARG A 81 12.85 0.07 -4.76
CA ARG A 81 13.37 -0.46 -6.03
C ARG A 81 12.38 -0.27 -7.19
N SER A 82 11.09 -0.39 -6.94
CA SER A 82 10.01 -0.09 -7.88
C SER A 82 10.10 1.38 -8.31
N TYR A 83 10.15 2.30 -7.35
CA TYR A 83 10.26 3.71 -7.66
C TYR A 83 11.60 4.10 -8.28
N ALA A 84 12.68 3.35 -8.08
CA ALA A 84 13.94 3.56 -8.81
C ALA A 84 13.91 3.06 -10.26
N SER A 85 13.18 1.97 -10.55
CA SER A 85 13.37 1.16 -11.77
C SER A 85 12.53 1.54 -12.99
N GLY A 86 11.55 2.45 -12.87
CA GLY A 86 10.72 2.81 -14.01
C GLY A 86 9.95 4.12 -13.87
N ALA A 87 9.28 4.53 -14.96
CA ALA A 87 8.40 5.69 -14.94
C ALA A 87 7.32 5.52 -13.86
N TYR A 88 7.05 6.58 -13.11
CA TYR A 88 6.09 6.53 -11.99
C TYR A 88 4.71 6.10 -12.46
N SER A 89 4.27 6.60 -13.62
CA SER A 89 2.99 6.24 -14.26
C SER A 89 2.87 4.77 -14.65
N LEU A 90 3.98 4.04 -14.79
CA LEU A 90 3.98 2.61 -15.09
C LEU A 90 4.03 1.78 -13.81
N VAL A 91 4.97 2.10 -12.93
CA VAL A 91 5.28 1.30 -11.75
C VAL A 91 4.23 1.46 -10.66
N TYR A 92 3.76 2.69 -10.44
CA TYR A 92 2.83 2.99 -9.35
C TYR A 92 1.49 2.24 -9.49
N PRO A 93 0.84 2.21 -10.67
CA PRO A 93 -0.39 1.44 -10.84
C PRO A 93 -0.22 -0.06 -10.61
N ILE A 94 0.92 -0.65 -11.00
CA ILE A 94 1.16 -2.09 -10.78
C ILE A 94 1.38 -2.35 -9.29
N ALA A 95 2.28 -1.60 -8.66
CA ALA A 95 2.62 -1.76 -7.25
C ALA A 95 1.40 -1.59 -6.34
N ARG A 96 0.57 -0.56 -6.57
CA ARG A 96 -0.60 -0.29 -5.73
C ARG A 96 -1.85 -1.01 -6.18
N GLY A 97 -2.04 -1.15 -7.49
CA GLY A 97 -3.25 -1.75 -8.05
C GLY A 97 -3.34 -3.26 -7.81
N LEU A 98 -2.21 -3.96 -7.80
CA LEU A 98 -2.20 -5.39 -7.51
C LEU A 98 -2.65 -5.68 -6.07
N GLY A 99 -2.20 -4.89 -5.09
CA GLY A 99 -2.70 -5.01 -3.72
C GLY A 99 -4.21 -4.79 -3.63
N VAL A 100 -4.71 -3.72 -4.26
CA VAL A 100 -6.15 -3.41 -4.29
C VAL A 100 -6.98 -4.50 -4.96
N ALA A 101 -6.46 -5.15 -6.00
CA ALA A 101 -7.14 -6.24 -6.69
C ALA A 101 -7.11 -7.56 -5.88
N LEU A 102 -5.97 -7.87 -5.26
CA LEU A 102 -5.77 -9.16 -4.57
C LEU A 102 -6.40 -9.21 -3.18
N VAL A 103 -6.38 -8.12 -2.40
CA VAL A 103 -6.94 -8.11 -1.04
C VAL A 103 -8.38 -8.63 -0.96
N PRO A 104 -9.36 -8.17 -1.77
CA PRO A 104 -10.72 -8.68 -1.68
C PRO A 104 -10.86 -10.14 -2.15
N VAL A 105 -10.07 -10.55 -3.16
CA VAL A 105 -10.05 -11.94 -3.64
C VAL A 105 -9.51 -12.87 -2.55
N LEU A 106 -8.39 -12.49 -1.93
CA LEU A 106 -7.80 -13.26 -0.84
C LEU A 106 -8.65 -13.20 0.43
N GLY A 107 -9.35 -12.10 0.70
CA GLY A 107 -10.32 -12.02 1.82
C GLY A 107 -11.46 -13.03 1.66
N LEU A 108 -12.01 -13.17 0.45
CA LEU A 108 -13.02 -14.20 0.15
C LEU A 108 -12.46 -15.62 0.33
N LEU A 109 -11.25 -15.89 -0.16
CA LEU A 109 -10.68 -17.24 -0.21
C LEU A 109 -10.04 -17.68 1.12
N VAL A 110 -9.43 -16.77 1.86
CA VAL A 110 -8.60 -17.05 3.04
C VAL A 110 -9.33 -16.71 4.34
N LEU A 111 -10.17 -15.67 4.33
CA LEU A 111 -10.90 -15.19 5.51
C LEU A 111 -12.40 -15.52 5.47
N ASP A 112 -12.85 -16.29 4.47
CA ASP A 112 -14.26 -16.69 4.22
C ASP A 112 -15.23 -15.50 4.18
N GLU A 113 -14.76 -14.36 3.64
CA GLU A 113 -15.55 -13.14 3.61
C GLU A 113 -16.66 -13.16 2.56
N ARG A 114 -17.85 -12.71 2.94
CA ARG A 114 -18.96 -12.54 1.99
C ARG A 114 -18.99 -11.13 1.42
N LEU A 115 -18.68 -11.02 0.13
CA LEU A 115 -18.81 -9.77 -0.61
C LEU A 115 -20.25 -9.58 -1.10
N SER A 116 -20.82 -8.40 -0.86
CA SER A 116 -22.09 -8.03 -1.47
C SER A 116 -21.92 -7.79 -2.98
N LEU A 117 -23.01 -7.90 -3.76
CA LEU A 117 -23.00 -7.56 -5.19
C LEU A 117 -22.45 -6.15 -5.45
N LEU A 118 -22.82 -5.19 -4.61
CA LEU A 118 -22.33 -3.81 -4.70
C LEU A 118 -20.83 -3.71 -4.39
N GLY A 119 -20.33 -4.48 -3.42
CA GLY A 119 -18.91 -4.56 -3.09
C GLY A 119 -18.08 -5.13 -4.26
N MET A 120 -18.56 -6.20 -4.88
CA MET A 120 -17.91 -6.77 -6.07
C MET A 120 -17.88 -5.77 -7.23
N LEU A 121 -18.99 -5.07 -7.49
CA LEU A 121 -19.05 -4.04 -8.53
C LEU A 121 -18.03 -2.92 -8.27
N GLY A 122 -17.90 -2.47 -7.01
CA GLY A 122 -16.92 -1.49 -6.60
C GLY A 122 -15.48 -1.95 -6.87
N ILE A 123 -15.16 -3.20 -6.53
CA ILE A 123 -13.85 -3.80 -6.81
C ILE A 123 -13.58 -3.82 -8.31
N VAL A 124 -14.53 -4.31 -9.12
CA VAL A 124 -14.40 -4.34 -10.59
C VAL A 124 -14.16 -2.94 -11.16
N LEU A 125 -14.90 -1.93 -10.69
CA LEU A 125 -14.73 -0.55 -11.14
C LEU A 125 -13.35 0.01 -10.77
N VAL A 126 -12.84 -0.28 -9.57
CA VAL A 126 -11.51 0.16 -9.14
C VAL A 126 -10.42 -0.52 -9.97
N VAL A 127 -10.51 -1.84 -10.17
CA VAL A 127 -9.56 -2.60 -11.00
C VAL A 127 -9.60 -2.10 -12.45
N ALA A 128 -10.80 -1.89 -13.02
CA ALA A 128 -10.96 -1.34 -14.36
C ALA A 128 -10.38 0.08 -14.47
N GLY A 129 -10.56 0.94 -13.46
CA GLY A 129 -9.97 2.27 -13.42
C GLY A 129 -8.44 2.24 -13.40
N ILE A 130 -7.84 1.33 -12.62
CA ILE A 130 -6.39 1.13 -12.58
C ILE A 130 -5.87 0.67 -13.95
N VAL A 131 -6.52 -0.32 -14.58
CA VAL A 131 -6.15 -0.79 -15.91
C VAL A 131 -6.30 0.32 -16.93
N ALA A 132 -7.42 1.06 -16.91
CA ALA A 132 -7.67 2.18 -17.81
C ALA A 132 -6.58 3.25 -17.73
N LEU A 133 -6.09 3.60 -16.53
CA LEU A 133 -4.97 4.53 -16.36
C LEU A 133 -3.65 4.01 -16.95
N HIS A 134 -3.49 2.68 -17.04
CA HIS A 134 -2.30 2.05 -17.62
C HIS A 134 -2.36 1.99 -19.16
N VAL A 135 -3.53 1.70 -19.75
CA VAL A 135 -3.71 1.66 -21.22
C VAL A 135 -4.06 3.00 -21.85
N ALA A 136 -4.50 4.00 -21.07
CA ALA A 136 -4.82 5.32 -21.58
C ALA A 136 -3.60 5.92 -22.31
N PRO A 137 -3.77 6.34 -23.59
CA PRO A 137 -2.70 7.03 -24.28
C PRO A 137 -2.31 8.26 -23.48
N ALA A 138 -1.03 8.38 -23.11
CA ALA A 138 -0.47 9.57 -22.54
C ALA A 138 -0.60 10.72 -23.55
N ARG A 139 -1.75 11.40 -23.56
CA ARG A 139 -1.98 12.58 -24.40
C ARG A 139 -1.05 13.68 -23.89
N GLY A 140 0.09 13.87 -24.55
CA GLY A 140 1.01 14.99 -24.32
C GLY A 140 2.17 14.75 -23.35
N LEU A 141 2.29 13.58 -22.72
CA LEU A 141 3.51 13.20 -21.99
C LEU A 141 4.30 12.26 -22.90
N ALA A 142 5.49 12.69 -23.33
CA ALA A 142 6.40 11.87 -24.11
C ALA A 142 6.41 10.45 -23.52
N ARG A 143 6.11 9.44 -24.35
CA ARG A 143 6.36 8.05 -23.99
C ARG A 143 7.87 7.97 -23.77
N ALA A 144 8.30 8.16 -22.52
CA ALA A 144 9.59 7.66 -22.12
C ALA A 144 9.60 6.20 -22.61
N PRO A 145 10.64 5.78 -23.35
CA PRO A 145 10.72 4.40 -23.78
C PRO A 145 10.36 3.55 -22.58
N VAL A 146 9.55 2.50 -22.79
CA VAL A 146 9.40 1.43 -21.82
C VAL A 146 10.80 0.83 -21.72
N ALA A 147 11.67 1.53 -20.99
CA ALA A 147 12.88 1.00 -20.45
C ALA A 147 12.40 -0.27 -19.78
N THR A 148 13.17 -1.32 -20.01
CA THR A 148 13.05 -2.69 -19.54
C THR A 148 12.95 -2.76 -18.00
N ALA A 149 11.97 -2.05 -17.45
CA ALA A 149 11.68 -1.91 -16.05
C ALA A 149 11.25 -3.30 -15.63
N SER A 150 12.13 -3.93 -14.85
CA SER A 150 11.82 -5.22 -14.24
C SER A 150 10.50 -5.09 -13.49
N LEU A 151 9.45 -5.70 -14.04
CA LEU A 151 8.13 -5.78 -13.43
C LEU A 151 8.18 -6.58 -12.11
N GLY A 152 9.30 -7.23 -11.82
CA GLY A 152 9.51 -8.00 -10.59
C GLY A 152 9.34 -7.14 -9.33
N TRP A 153 9.91 -5.93 -9.28
CA TRP A 153 9.80 -5.09 -8.08
C TRP A 153 8.37 -4.60 -7.83
N PRO A 154 7.67 -4.00 -8.84
CA PRO A 154 6.30 -3.54 -8.62
C PRO A 154 5.34 -4.67 -8.27
N VAL A 155 5.49 -5.84 -8.89
CA VAL A 155 4.69 -7.02 -8.55
C VAL A 155 4.98 -7.51 -7.13
N ALA A 156 6.26 -7.60 -6.73
CA ALA A 156 6.63 -7.96 -5.36
C ALA A 156 6.06 -6.97 -4.34
N THR A 157 6.06 -5.67 -4.63
CA THR A 157 5.39 -4.66 -3.81
C THR A 157 3.89 -4.91 -3.70
N GLY A 158 3.21 -5.18 -4.81
CA GLY A 158 1.77 -5.45 -4.78
C GLY A 158 1.40 -6.71 -4.00
N LEU A 159 2.20 -7.77 -4.13
CA LEU A 159 2.02 -9.02 -3.38
C LEU A 159 2.23 -8.80 -1.88
N THR A 160 3.32 -8.12 -1.50
CA THR A 160 3.57 -7.79 -0.09
C THR A 160 2.46 -6.92 0.50
N ILE A 161 1.91 -5.97 -0.27
CA ILE A 161 0.73 -5.19 0.13
C ILE A 161 -0.47 -6.07 0.43
N ALA A 162 -0.79 -7.00 -0.46
CA ALA A 162 -1.91 -7.91 -0.27
C ALA A 162 -1.72 -8.76 1.00
N THR A 163 -0.51 -9.29 1.20
CA THR A 163 -0.19 -10.15 2.34
C THR A 163 -0.28 -9.41 3.66
N TYR A 164 0.38 -8.24 3.82
CA TYR A 164 0.31 -7.53 5.11
C TYR A 164 -1.11 -7.04 5.39
N SER A 165 -1.87 -6.64 4.36
CA SER A 165 -3.25 -6.18 4.55
C SER A 165 -4.16 -7.28 5.09
N LEU A 166 -3.95 -8.54 4.66
CA LEU A 166 -4.68 -9.69 5.19
C LEU A 166 -4.26 -10.02 6.63
N VAL A 167 -2.96 -10.01 6.92
CA VAL A 167 -2.44 -10.25 8.27
C VAL A 167 -2.96 -9.19 9.24
N ASP A 168 -2.92 -7.92 8.86
CA ASP A 168 -3.40 -6.81 9.67
C ASP A 168 -4.90 -6.93 9.93
N LYS A 169 -5.68 -7.30 8.89
CA LYS A 169 -7.12 -7.53 9.04
C LYS A 169 -7.44 -8.68 10.00
N ALA A 170 -6.74 -9.81 9.86
CA ALA A 170 -6.92 -10.95 10.74
C ALA A 170 -6.50 -10.65 12.18
N GLY A 171 -5.51 -9.78 12.39
CA GLY A 171 -5.04 -9.39 13.72
C GLY A 171 -5.97 -8.46 14.49
N VAL A 172 -6.93 -7.80 13.82
CA VAL A 172 -7.93 -6.92 14.45
C VAL A 172 -9.34 -7.51 14.48
N ALA A 173 -9.53 -8.72 13.94
CA ALA A 173 -10.79 -9.46 13.96
C ALA A 173 -11.00 -10.18 15.30
#